data_AF-A0A9D9M013-F1
#
_entry.id   AF-A0A9D9M013-F1
#
_cell.length_a   1.000
_cell.length_b   1.000
_cell.length_c   1.000
_cell.angle_alpha   90.00
_cell.angle_beta   90.00
_cell.angle_gamma   90.00
#
_symmetry.space_group_name_H-M   'P 1'
#
loop_
_entity.id
_entity.type
_entity.pdbx_description
1 polymer ?
#
loop_
_entity_poly.entity_id
_entity_poly.type
_entity_poly.pdbx_seq_one_letter_code
_entity_poly.pdbx_strand_id
1 'polypeptide(L)'
;EMQFFVKPGDDDKFFEYWRGQRWEFYKKYGIRENKLRWYHHEKLAHYAKDAYDIEYEFPMGFSELEGIHNRTNFVLTKHTEYSGKDMSYIDQDNGNEKYIPYIIETSAGLTRNVLMFMCDAYEEQNLAKAGEPEDYRTVLHFHPKIAPVTVAVLPLMKKDGLAELAKDIQNELKEEFVTDYDQAGAIGKRYRRQDEVGTPFCVTVDYDSKEDNTVTLRFRDSMEQVRIPRSELTARIKQEIKNYKRV
;
A
#
# COMPACT_ATOMS: atom_id res chain seq x y z
N GLU A 1 3.34 -15.50 1.18
CA GLU A 1 3.14 -16.56 2.17
C GLU A 1 4.26 -16.49 3.21
N MET A 2 3.94 -16.73 4.47
CA MET A 2 4.88 -16.79 5.58
C MET A 2 4.50 -17.96 6.47
N GLN A 3 5.50 -18.74 6.89
CA GLN A 3 5.36 -19.77 7.91
C GLN A 3 6.20 -19.38 9.11
N PHE A 4 5.56 -19.29 10.27
CA PHE A 4 6.16 -18.87 11.53
C PHE A 4 6.16 -20.04 12.51
N PHE A 5 7.36 -20.52 12.84
CA PHE A 5 7.57 -21.68 13.69
C PHE A 5 7.62 -21.26 15.16
N VAL A 6 6.80 -21.89 15.99
CA VAL A 6 6.64 -21.57 17.41
C VAL A 6 6.77 -22.81 18.28
N LYS A 7 7.16 -22.61 19.53
CA LYS A 7 7.11 -23.67 20.53
C LYS A 7 5.66 -24.10 20.77
N PRO A 8 5.35 -25.41 20.81
CA PRO A 8 4.01 -25.87 21.19
C PRO A 8 3.59 -25.28 22.54
N GLY A 9 2.37 -24.72 22.61
CA GLY A 9 1.86 -24.02 23.79
C GLY A 9 1.95 -22.49 23.71
N ASP A 10 2.86 -21.94 22.88
CA ASP A 10 2.89 -20.50 22.58
C ASP A 10 2.06 -20.14 21.33
N ASP A 11 1.50 -21.14 20.65
CA ASP A 11 0.86 -20.98 19.35
C ASP A 11 -0.36 -20.06 19.37
N ASP A 12 -1.22 -20.12 20.39
CA ASP A 12 -2.39 -19.24 20.48
C ASP A 12 -1.97 -17.76 20.62
N LYS A 13 -0.91 -17.48 21.38
CA LYS A 13 -0.35 -16.14 21.52
C LYS A 13 0.16 -15.60 20.19
N PHE A 14 0.93 -16.41 19.45
CA PHE A 14 1.47 -15.97 18.16
C PHE A 14 0.42 -15.95 17.05
N PHE A 15 -0.62 -16.79 17.14
CA PHE A 15 -1.76 -16.75 16.25
C PHE A 15 -2.50 -15.40 16.35
N GLU A 16 -2.85 -14.99 17.57
CA GLU A 16 -3.50 -13.68 17.79
C GLU A 16 -2.58 -12.50 17.44
N TYR A 17 -1.28 -12.62 17.74
CA TYR A 17 -0.29 -11.63 17.29
C TYR A 17 -0.34 -11.45 15.78
N TRP A 18 -0.26 -12.54 15.00
CA TRP A 18 -0.27 -12.46 13.55
C TRP A 18 -1.61 -11.97 13.00
N ARG A 19 -2.75 -12.39 13.56
CA ARG A 19 -4.06 -11.82 13.18
C ARG A 19 -4.06 -10.29 13.33
N GLY A 20 -3.58 -9.78 14.46
CA GLY A 20 -3.45 -8.34 14.69
C GLY A 20 -2.50 -7.66 13.72
N GLN A 21 -1.31 -8.23 13.49
CA GLN A 21 -0.32 -7.66 12.56
C GLN A 21 -0.85 -7.59 11.12
N ARG A 22 -1.58 -8.61 10.67
CA ARG A 22 -2.15 -8.65 9.32
C ARG A 22 -3.31 -7.68 9.17
N TRP A 23 -4.17 -7.52 10.18
CA TRP A 23 -5.21 -6.48 10.18
C TRP A 23 -4.62 -5.06 10.10
N GLU A 24 -3.64 -4.77 10.95
CA GLU A 24 -2.99 -3.45 10.99
C GLU A 24 -2.20 -3.15 9.71
N PHE A 25 -1.69 -4.16 9.00
CA PHE A 25 -1.09 -3.98 7.69
C PHE A 25 -2.07 -3.32 6.71
N TYR A 26 -3.31 -3.82 6.63
CA TYR A 26 -4.31 -3.26 5.71
C TYR A 26 -4.73 -1.84 6.11
N LYS A 27 -4.97 -1.60 7.40
CA LYS A 27 -5.30 -0.27 7.94
C LYS A 27 -4.17 0.74 7.69
N LYS A 28 -2.93 0.34 7.90
CA LYS A 28 -1.74 1.17 7.67
C LYS A 28 -1.66 1.69 6.24
N TYR A 29 -2.07 0.90 5.25
CA TYR A 29 -2.10 1.31 3.85
C TYR A 29 -3.43 1.91 3.40
N GLY A 30 -4.26 2.34 4.38
CA GLY A 30 -5.45 3.12 4.14
C GLY A 30 -6.63 2.31 3.60
N ILE A 31 -6.68 1.00 3.82
CA ILE A 31 -7.89 0.24 3.49
C ILE A 31 -9.00 0.61 4.47
N ARG A 32 -10.20 0.89 3.93
CA ARG A 32 -11.36 1.25 4.73
C ARG A 32 -11.79 0.06 5.60
N GLU A 33 -11.80 0.26 6.91
CA GLU A 33 -12.06 -0.83 7.87
C GLU A 33 -13.48 -1.39 7.74
N ASN A 34 -14.46 -0.58 7.34
CA ASN A 34 -15.83 -1.06 7.08
C ASN A 34 -15.96 -1.95 5.84
N LYS A 35 -14.92 -2.04 5.01
CA LYS A 35 -14.83 -2.96 3.87
C LYS A 35 -14.09 -4.26 4.21
N LEU A 36 -13.51 -4.36 5.40
CA LEU A 36 -12.81 -5.55 5.88
C LEU A 36 -13.65 -6.28 6.91
N ARG A 37 -13.51 -7.60 6.96
CA ARG A 37 -14.06 -8.41 8.06
C ARG A 37 -13.23 -9.65 8.32
N TRP A 38 -13.36 -10.17 9.53
CA TRP A 38 -12.89 -11.50 9.88
C TRP A 38 -13.94 -12.54 9.50
N TYR A 39 -13.51 -13.60 8.83
CA TYR A 39 -14.29 -14.82 8.63
C TYR A 39 -13.64 -15.96 9.41
N HIS A 40 -14.40 -16.58 10.32
CA HIS A 40 -13.94 -17.73 11.10
C HIS A 40 -14.38 -19.03 10.44
N HIS A 41 -13.46 -19.95 10.19
CA HIS A 41 -13.80 -21.24 9.59
C HIS A 41 -14.38 -22.21 10.61
N GLU A 42 -15.65 -22.59 10.43
CA GLU A 42 -16.27 -23.65 11.24
C GLU A 42 -15.78 -25.06 10.84
N LYS A 43 -15.43 -25.24 9.56
CA LYS A 43 -14.90 -26.49 9.01
C LYS A 43 -13.42 -26.35 8.73
N LEU A 44 -12.63 -26.75 9.71
CA LEU A 44 -11.17 -26.70 9.62
C LEU A 44 -10.63 -27.85 8.76
N ALA A 45 -9.52 -27.60 8.08
CA ALA A 45 -8.70 -28.69 7.56
C ALA A 45 -8.23 -29.58 8.72
N HIS A 46 -8.09 -30.89 8.49
CA HIS A 46 -7.75 -31.88 9.54
C HIS A 46 -6.45 -31.59 10.31
N TYR A 47 -5.59 -30.70 9.80
CA TYR A 47 -4.33 -30.28 10.41
C TYR A 47 -4.37 -28.91 11.09
N ALA A 48 -5.46 -28.15 10.93
CA ALA A 48 -5.59 -26.81 11.50
C ALA A 48 -6.27 -26.89 12.88
N LYS A 49 -5.65 -26.24 13.86
CA LYS A 49 -6.25 -26.00 15.19
C LYS A 49 -7.26 -24.87 15.13
N ASP A 50 -6.95 -23.81 14.39
CA ASP A 50 -7.84 -22.67 14.16
C ASP A 50 -7.48 -21.96 12.85
N ALA A 51 -8.45 -21.29 12.23
CA ALA A 51 -8.29 -20.63 10.93
C ALA A 51 -9.23 -19.44 10.77
N TYR A 52 -8.66 -18.29 10.42
CA TYR A 52 -9.39 -17.07 10.10
C TYR A 52 -8.95 -16.51 8.76
N ASP A 53 -9.90 -16.00 7.99
CA ASP A 53 -9.61 -15.21 6.80
C ASP A 53 -9.90 -13.73 7.07
N ILE A 54 -9.05 -12.87 6.51
CA ILE A 54 -9.41 -11.48 6.25
C ILE A 54 -10.13 -11.46 4.90
N GLU A 55 -11.38 -11.02 4.90
CA GLU A 55 -12.16 -10.80 3.68
C GLU A 55 -12.31 -9.31 3.39
N TYR A 56 -12.44 -8.99 2.10
CA TYR A 56 -12.73 -7.63 1.63
C TYR A 56 -13.99 -7.60 0.78
N GLU A 57 -14.78 -6.54 0.93
CA GLU A 57 -15.99 -6.28 0.14
C GLU A 57 -15.63 -5.71 -1.24
N PHE A 58 -15.36 -6.62 -2.18
CA PHE A 58 -15.18 -6.26 -3.58
C PHE A 58 -16.52 -5.87 -4.24
N PRO A 59 -16.51 -5.32 -5.47
CA PRO A 59 -17.75 -5.07 -6.22
C PRO A 59 -18.64 -6.31 -6.43
N MET A 60 -18.06 -7.52 -6.40
CA MET A 60 -18.80 -8.79 -6.45
C MET A 60 -19.22 -9.35 -5.09
N GLY A 61 -19.01 -8.60 -4.00
CA GLY A 61 -19.26 -9.02 -2.61
C GLY A 61 -17.99 -9.41 -1.85
N PHE A 62 -18.19 -9.93 -0.64
CA PHE A 62 -17.09 -10.35 0.22
C PHE A 62 -16.35 -11.56 -0.36
N SER A 63 -15.02 -11.50 -0.33
CA SER A 63 -14.14 -12.58 -0.76
C SER A 63 -12.83 -12.54 0.02
N GLU A 64 -12.21 -13.70 0.17
CA GLU A 64 -10.92 -13.90 0.86
C GLU A 64 -9.79 -13.05 0.25
N LEU A 65 -9.04 -12.38 1.14
CA LEU A 65 -7.76 -11.73 0.82
C LEU A 65 -6.56 -12.52 1.33
N GLU A 66 -6.66 -12.97 2.58
CA GLU A 66 -5.56 -13.56 3.32
C GLU A 66 -6.08 -14.52 4.38
N GLY A 67 -5.57 -15.76 4.36
CA GLY A 67 -5.80 -16.75 5.41
C GLY A 67 -4.72 -16.68 6.49
N ILE A 68 -5.12 -16.76 7.75
CA ILE A 68 -4.26 -16.89 8.92
C ILE A 68 -4.63 -18.17 9.66
N HIS A 69 -3.71 -19.13 9.69
CA HIS A 69 -3.97 -20.50 10.13
C HIS A 69 -2.99 -20.94 11.21
N ASN A 70 -3.51 -21.55 12.29
CA ASN A 70 -2.70 -22.34 13.21
C ASN A 70 -2.69 -23.79 12.72
N ARG A 71 -1.61 -24.20 12.07
CA ARG A 71 -1.47 -25.52 11.43
C ARG A 71 -0.80 -26.57 12.30
N THR A 72 -0.50 -26.24 13.56
CA THR A 72 0.20 -27.10 14.51
C THR A 72 1.46 -27.72 13.88
N ASN A 73 1.78 -28.99 14.13
CA ASN A 73 2.98 -29.65 13.64
C ASN A 73 2.74 -30.68 12.52
N PHE A 74 1.49 -30.86 12.07
CA PHE A 74 1.12 -31.96 11.17
C PHE A 74 2.04 -32.07 9.94
N VAL A 75 2.32 -30.94 9.29
CA VAL A 75 3.18 -30.88 8.09
C VAL A 75 4.59 -31.38 8.40
N LEU A 76 5.19 -30.95 9.51
CA LEU A 76 6.53 -31.39 9.91
C LEU A 76 6.56 -32.86 10.30
N THR A 77 5.56 -33.33 11.03
CA THR A 77 5.44 -34.75 11.39
C THR A 77 5.35 -35.62 10.14
N LYS A 78 4.55 -35.23 9.13
CA LYS A 78 4.49 -35.94 7.86
C LYS A 78 5.80 -35.86 7.07
N HIS A 79 6.49 -34.72 7.08
CA HIS A 79 7.80 -34.63 6.47
C HIS A 79 8.82 -35.56 7.13
N THR A 80 8.83 -35.69 8.47
CA THR A 80 9.68 -36.66 9.16
C THR A 80 9.36 -38.09 8.76
N GLU A 81 8.08 -38.46 8.73
CA GLU A 81 7.61 -39.81 8.36
C GLU A 81 8.09 -40.21 6.95
N TYR A 82 7.88 -39.35 5.95
CA TYR A 82 8.16 -39.69 4.56
C TYR A 82 9.60 -39.43 4.10
N SER A 83 10.32 -38.51 4.74
CA SER A 83 11.72 -38.21 4.39
C SER A 83 12.75 -38.98 5.21
N GLY A 84 12.34 -39.53 6.36
CA GLY A 84 13.25 -40.13 7.35
C GLY A 84 14.18 -39.13 8.05
N LYS A 85 14.03 -37.82 7.81
CA LYS A 85 14.80 -36.77 8.46
C LYS A 85 14.05 -36.21 9.67
N ASP A 86 14.78 -36.07 10.77
CA ASP A 86 14.26 -35.46 11.99
C ASP A 86 14.00 -33.95 11.77
N MET A 87 12.76 -33.51 11.97
CA MET A 87 12.32 -32.11 11.82
C MET A 87 12.15 -31.41 13.17
N SER A 88 12.60 -32.03 14.26
CA SER A 88 12.58 -31.39 15.57
C SER A 88 13.64 -30.30 15.70
N TYR A 89 13.30 -29.29 16.48
CA TYR A 89 14.17 -28.20 16.89
C TYR A 89 14.72 -28.46 18.30
N ILE A 90 15.97 -28.06 18.54
CA ILE A 90 16.61 -28.12 19.86
C ILE A 90 16.74 -26.68 20.36
N ASP A 91 16.00 -26.36 21.42
CA ASP A 91 16.00 -25.06 22.06
C ASP A 91 17.16 -24.94 23.03
N GLN A 92 18.30 -24.44 22.53
CA GLN A 92 19.54 -24.30 23.30
C GLN A 92 19.41 -23.33 24.49
N ASP A 93 18.50 -22.37 24.39
CA ASP A 93 18.27 -21.35 25.42
C ASP A 93 17.37 -21.88 26.55
N ASN A 94 16.64 -22.97 26.30
CA ASN A 94 15.73 -23.59 27.27
C ASN A 94 16.14 -25.03 27.61
N GLY A 95 17.39 -25.19 28.01
CA GLY A 95 17.88 -26.48 28.53
C GLY A 95 18.01 -27.59 27.47
N ASN A 96 18.13 -27.23 26.18
CA ASN A 96 18.17 -28.17 25.06
C ASN A 96 16.90 -29.02 24.90
N GLU A 97 15.74 -28.47 25.26
CA GLU A 97 14.46 -29.12 25.00
C GLU A 97 14.28 -29.37 23.50
N LYS A 98 13.80 -30.58 23.15
CA LYS A 98 13.64 -31.01 21.77
C LYS A 98 12.15 -31.19 21.45
N TYR A 99 11.65 -30.47 20.44
CA TYR A 99 10.25 -30.51 20.04
C TYR A 99 10.06 -30.30 18.54
N ILE A 100 8.92 -30.73 18.00
CA ILE A 100 8.52 -30.37 16.64
C ILE A 100 7.71 -29.07 16.75
N PRO A 101 8.15 -27.95 16.14
CA PRO A 101 7.47 -26.68 16.28
C PRO A 101 6.07 -26.71 15.66
N TYR A 102 5.20 -25.85 16.19
CA TYR A 102 3.91 -25.56 15.58
C TYR A 102 4.10 -24.46 14.53
N ILE A 103 3.24 -24.45 13.51
CA ILE A 103 3.29 -23.51 12.40
C ILE A 103 2.09 -22.58 12.47
N ILE A 104 2.35 -21.29 12.59
CA ILE A 104 1.39 -20.23 12.27
C ILE A 104 1.66 -19.76 10.85
N GLU A 105 0.66 -19.80 10.00
CA GLU A 105 0.76 -19.41 8.60
C GLU A 105 -0.04 -18.14 8.35
N THR A 106 0.51 -17.25 7.55
CA THR A 106 -0.24 -16.14 6.93
C THR A 106 -0.03 -16.20 5.41
N SER A 107 -1.12 -16.37 4.67
CA SER A 107 -1.07 -16.55 3.22
C SER A 107 -1.96 -15.54 2.51
N ALA A 108 -1.33 -14.57 1.85
CA ALA A 108 -2.00 -13.55 1.06
C ALA A 108 -1.54 -13.60 -0.40
N GLY A 109 -2.50 -13.48 -1.31
CA GLY A 109 -2.22 -13.40 -2.75
C GLY A 109 -1.84 -11.98 -3.19
N LEU A 110 -0.65 -11.78 -3.78
CA LEU A 110 -0.22 -10.45 -4.26
C LEU A 110 -1.25 -9.85 -5.23
N THR A 111 -1.67 -10.61 -6.24
CA THR A 111 -2.62 -10.14 -7.26
C THR A 111 -3.96 -9.74 -6.65
N ARG A 112 -4.44 -10.49 -5.65
CA ARG A 112 -5.68 -10.17 -4.95
C ARG A 112 -5.55 -8.87 -4.15
N ASN A 113 -4.41 -8.68 -3.48
CA ASN A 113 -4.13 -7.43 -2.78
C ASN A 113 -4.06 -6.23 -3.74
N VAL A 114 -3.42 -6.38 -4.91
CA VAL A 114 -3.40 -5.32 -5.93
C VAL A 114 -4.82 -4.95 -6.39
N LEU A 115 -5.64 -5.96 -6.71
CA LEU A 115 -7.04 -5.73 -7.08
C LEU A 115 -7.81 -5.03 -5.96
N MET A 116 -7.62 -5.45 -4.71
CA MET A 116 -8.26 -4.83 -3.56
C MET A 116 -7.83 -3.38 -3.38
N PHE A 117 -6.53 -3.07 -3.46
CA PHE A 117 -6.06 -1.68 -3.40
C PHE A 117 -6.66 -0.83 -4.52
N MET A 118 -6.77 -1.36 -5.75
CA MET A 118 -7.39 -0.64 -6.87
C MET A 118 -8.89 -0.40 -6.62
N CYS A 119 -9.64 -1.43 -6.23
CA CYS A 119 -11.06 -1.31 -5.94
C CYS A 119 -11.33 -0.38 -4.77
N ASP A 120 -10.51 -0.44 -3.72
CA ASP A 120 -10.72 0.40 -2.56
C ASP A 120 -10.38 1.84 -2.89
N ALA A 121 -9.27 2.11 -3.59
CA ALA A 121 -8.79 3.45 -3.96
C ALA A 121 -9.68 4.20 -4.96
N TYR A 122 -10.47 3.49 -5.77
CA TYR A 122 -11.27 4.08 -6.85
C TYR A 122 -12.43 4.96 -6.36
N GLU A 123 -12.50 6.17 -6.90
CA GLU A 123 -13.64 7.09 -6.73
C GLU A 123 -13.90 7.85 -8.04
N GLU A 124 -15.18 7.99 -8.39
CA GLU A 124 -15.66 8.99 -9.35
C GLU A 124 -16.22 10.16 -8.55
N GLN A 125 -15.49 11.28 -8.54
CA GLN A 125 -15.79 12.43 -7.71
C GLN A 125 -16.39 13.56 -8.54
N ASN A 126 -17.60 14.00 -8.18
CA ASN A 126 -18.19 15.22 -8.74
C ASN A 126 -17.63 16.46 -8.03
N LEU A 127 -16.96 17.32 -8.78
CA LEU A 127 -16.32 18.56 -8.33
C LEU A 127 -17.20 19.79 -8.52
N ALA A 128 -18.36 19.64 -9.16
CA ALA A 128 -19.27 20.75 -9.38
C ALA A 128 -19.80 21.31 -8.05
N LYS A 129 -19.89 22.64 -7.98
CA LYS A 129 -20.60 23.29 -6.86
C LYS A 129 -22.11 23.13 -7.03
N ALA A 130 -22.84 23.26 -5.94
CA ALA A 130 -24.29 23.21 -5.97
C ALA A 130 -24.86 24.22 -6.99
N GLY A 131 -25.56 23.70 -8.01
CA GLY A 131 -26.16 24.51 -9.08
C GLY A 131 -25.30 24.68 -10.34
N GLU A 132 -24.07 24.16 -10.36
CA GLU A 132 -23.22 24.12 -11.56
C GLU A 132 -23.42 22.79 -12.33
N PRO A 133 -23.12 22.77 -13.64
CA PRO A 133 -23.06 21.51 -14.40
C PRO A 133 -22.07 20.54 -13.78
N GLU A 134 -22.38 19.24 -13.84
CA GLU A 134 -21.52 18.20 -13.29
C GLU A 134 -20.10 18.25 -13.87
N ASP A 135 -19.08 18.10 -13.01
CA ASP A 135 -17.67 17.98 -13.38
C ASP A 135 -17.08 16.79 -12.64
N TYR A 136 -16.97 15.64 -13.32
CA TYR A 136 -16.43 14.44 -12.72
C TYR A 136 -14.92 14.33 -12.93
N ARG A 137 -14.21 13.90 -11.88
CA ARG A 137 -12.89 13.26 -12.02
C ARG A 137 -12.95 11.80 -11.59
N THR A 138 -12.18 10.96 -12.26
CA THR A 138 -11.80 9.65 -11.75
C THR A 138 -10.49 9.80 -10.97
N VAL A 139 -10.42 9.21 -9.78
CA VAL A 139 -9.22 9.29 -8.93
C VAL A 139 -8.96 7.96 -8.22
N LEU A 140 -7.69 7.58 -8.11
CA LEU A 140 -7.23 6.46 -7.30
C LEU A 140 -6.53 6.97 -6.04
N HIS A 141 -7.20 6.86 -4.89
CA HIS A 141 -6.72 7.26 -3.56
C HIS A 141 -5.67 6.30 -2.96
N PHE A 142 -4.68 5.86 -3.74
CA PHE A 142 -3.60 5.03 -3.21
C PHE A 142 -2.87 5.72 -2.07
N HIS A 143 -2.56 4.96 -1.02
CA HIS A 143 -1.64 5.43 0.00
C HIS A 143 -0.28 5.76 -0.67
N PRO A 144 0.38 6.90 -0.38
CA PRO A 144 1.56 7.34 -1.13
C PRO A 144 2.73 6.33 -1.20
N LYS A 145 2.90 5.51 -0.16
CA LYS A 145 3.89 4.41 -0.12
C LYS A 145 3.64 3.25 -1.10
N ILE A 146 2.44 3.12 -1.65
CA ILE A 146 2.07 2.05 -2.60
C ILE A 146 1.61 2.62 -3.96
N ALA A 147 1.58 3.95 -4.11
CA ALA A 147 1.23 4.56 -5.37
C ALA A 147 2.27 4.19 -6.44
N PRO A 148 1.85 3.84 -7.67
CA PRO A 148 2.76 3.42 -8.74
C PRO A 148 3.70 4.54 -9.16
N VAL A 149 3.24 5.79 -9.05
CA VAL A 149 4.03 7.00 -9.19
C VAL A 149 3.82 7.82 -7.92
N THR A 150 4.90 8.24 -7.28
CA THR A 150 4.84 9.05 -6.06
C THR A 150 4.70 10.54 -6.41
N VAL A 151 5.46 11.02 -7.40
CA VAL A 151 5.48 12.43 -7.78
C VAL A 151 5.58 12.62 -9.29
N ALA A 152 4.71 13.44 -9.88
CA ALA A 152 4.80 13.83 -11.28
C ALA A 152 5.36 15.25 -11.40
N VAL A 153 6.36 15.47 -12.27
CA VAL A 153 6.93 16.80 -12.52
C VAL A 153 6.46 17.33 -13.86
N LEU A 154 5.79 18.49 -13.86
CA LEU A 154 4.98 19.00 -14.95
C LEU A 154 5.39 20.44 -15.29
N PRO A 155 6.04 20.70 -16.43
CA PRO A 155 6.33 22.08 -16.84
C PRO A 155 5.06 22.78 -17.33
N LEU A 156 4.82 24.04 -16.95
CA LEU A 156 3.64 24.80 -17.40
C LEU A 156 3.58 24.85 -18.93
N MET A 157 4.73 25.07 -19.57
CA MET A 157 4.91 25.17 -21.01
C MET A 157 6.08 24.31 -21.48
N LYS A 158 6.06 23.89 -22.76
CA LYS A 158 7.14 23.09 -23.36
C LYS A 158 8.39 23.89 -23.72
N LYS A 159 8.26 25.21 -23.85
CA LYS A 159 9.28 26.10 -24.36
C LYS A 159 9.92 26.89 -23.23
N ASP A 160 10.79 27.81 -23.62
CA ASP A 160 11.35 28.84 -22.74
C ASP A 160 12.16 28.27 -21.58
N GLY A 161 12.68 27.04 -21.70
CA GLY A 161 13.54 26.41 -20.70
C GLY A 161 12.80 25.76 -19.52
N LEU A 162 11.46 25.75 -19.49
CA LEU A 162 10.68 25.16 -18.39
C LEU A 162 10.71 23.64 -18.42
N ALA A 163 10.72 23.04 -19.62
CA ALA A 163 10.79 21.59 -19.79
C ALA A 163 12.13 21.03 -19.29
N GLU A 164 13.22 21.74 -19.55
CA GLU A 164 14.56 21.43 -19.09
C GLU A 164 14.62 21.51 -17.56
N LEU A 165 14.17 22.63 -16.98
CA LEU A 165 14.12 22.81 -15.52
C LEU A 165 13.27 21.73 -14.82
N ALA A 166 12.12 21.37 -15.41
CA ALA A 166 11.28 20.30 -14.88
C ALA A 166 11.96 18.92 -14.93
N LYS A 167 12.73 18.62 -15.98
CA LYS A 167 13.53 17.39 -16.04
C LYS A 167 14.64 17.38 -15.00
N ASP A 168 15.28 18.53 -14.74
CA ASP A 168 16.31 18.64 -13.72
C ASP A 168 15.73 18.37 -12.32
N ILE A 169 14.59 18.99 -11.99
CA ILE A 169 13.85 18.73 -10.74
C ILE A 169 13.43 17.26 -10.65
N GLN A 170 12.93 16.68 -11.75
CA GLN A 170 12.58 15.27 -11.78
C GLN A 170 13.79 14.37 -11.47
N ASN A 171 14.95 14.67 -12.04
CA ASN A 171 16.16 13.88 -11.82
C ASN A 171 16.63 13.93 -10.37
N GLU A 172 16.49 15.07 -9.69
CA GLU A 172 16.74 15.18 -8.24
C GLU A 172 15.77 14.33 -7.43
N LEU A 173 14.49 14.32 -7.80
CA LEU A 173 13.47 13.56 -7.07
C LEU A 173 13.56 12.04 -7.29
N LYS A 174 14.14 11.58 -8.42
CA LYS A 174 14.30 10.15 -8.74
C LYS A 174 15.17 9.38 -7.75
N GLU A 175 16.05 10.07 -7.03
CA GLU A 175 16.90 9.43 -6.01
C GLU A 175 16.08 8.91 -4.82
N GLU A 176 14.90 9.49 -4.60
CA GLU A 176 14.09 9.27 -3.39
C GLU A 176 12.69 8.72 -3.70
N PHE A 177 12.18 8.93 -4.93
CA PHE A 177 10.79 8.66 -5.29
C PHE A 177 10.64 8.04 -6.67
N VAL A 178 9.54 7.31 -6.88
CA VAL A 178 9.11 6.95 -8.23
C VAL A 178 8.48 8.17 -8.89
N THR A 179 9.10 8.66 -9.96
CA THR A 179 8.69 9.90 -10.61
C THR A 179 8.09 9.67 -11.99
N ASP A 180 7.17 10.54 -12.40
CA ASP A 180 6.71 10.66 -13.79
C ASP A 180 6.99 12.08 -14.34
N TYR A 181 7.02 12.23 -15.66
CA TYR A 181 7.18 13.52 -16.33
C TYR A 181 6.19 13.65 -17.48
N ASP A 182 5.49 14.79 -17.53
CA ASP A 182 4.52 15.02 -18.59
C ASP A 182 4.39 16.48 -19.02
N GLN A 183 4.44 16.67 -20.34
CA GLN A 183 4.33 17.95 -21.02
C GLN A 183 3.22 18.00 -22.10
N ALA A 184 2.39 16.97 -22.22
CA ALA A 184 1.33 16.87 -23.22
C ALA A 184 0.02 17.50 -22.73
N GLY A 185 -0.60 18.32 -23.59
CA GLY A 185 -1.86 19.01 -23.27
C GLY A 185 -1.71 20.13 -22.22
N ALA A 186 -2.84 20.73 -21.85
CA ALA A 186 -2.91 21.75 -20.80
C ALA A 186 -2.65 21.15 -19.41
N ILE A 187 -2.13 21.94 -18.47
CA ILE A 187 -1.74 21.48 -17.13
C ILE A 187 -2.88 20.74 -16.39
N GLY A 188 -4.12 21.23 -16.50
CA GLY A 188 -5.29 20.58 -15.91
C GLY A 188 -5.55 19.17 -16.44
N LYS A 189 -5.31 18.91 -17.74
CA LYS A 189 -5.42 17.56 -18.31
C LYS A 189 -4.33 16.62 -17.81
N ARG A 190 -3.16 17.17 -17.42
CA ARG A 190 -2.08 16.38 -16.84
C ARG A 190 -2.41 16.02 -15.40
N TYR A 191 -2.91 16.96 -14.61
CA TYR A 191 -3.42 16.68 -13.28
C TYR A 191 -4.51 15.60 -13.28
N ARG A 192 -5.50 15.66 -14.19
CA ARG A 192 -6.55 14.62 -14.28
C ARG A 192 -5.98 13.23 -14.55
N ARG A 193 -5.00 13.08 -15.46
CA ARG A 193 -4.33 11.79 -15.70
C ARG A 193 -3.52 11.30 -14.50
N GLN A 194 -2.89 12.22 -13.76
CA GLN A 194 -2.16 11.88 -12.56
C GLN A 194 -3.11 11.47 -11.41
N ASP A 195 -4.28 12.09 -11.32
CA ASP A 195 -5.35 11.67 -10.41
C ASP A 195 -5.86 10.26 -10.78
N GLU A 196 -6.08 9.98 -12.07
CA GLU A 196 -6.53 8.68 -12.61
C GLU A 196 -5.56 7.52 -12.32
N VAL A 197 -4.24 7.76 -12.35
CA VAL A 197 -3.23 6.74 -11.99
C VAL A 197 -2.84 6.77 -10.50
N GLY A 198 -3.45 7.69 -9.74
CA GLY A 198 -3.32 7.78 -8.29
C GLY A 198 -2.03 8.40 -7.78
N THR A 199 -1.35 9.23 -8.58
CA THR A 199 -0.14 9.96 -8.19
C THR A 199 -0.45 10.96 -7.08
N PRO A 200 0.09 10.80 -5.86
CA PRO A 200 -0.27 11.66 -4.72
C PRO A 200 0.15 13.12 -4.86
N PHE A 201 1.28 13.37 -5.55
CA PHE A 201 1.88 14.71 -5.64
C PHE A 201 2.18 15.10 -7.09
N CYS A 202 1.83 16.32 -7.48
CA CYS A 202 2.30 16.91 -8.74
C CYS A 202 3.13 18.16 -8.45
N VAL A 203 4.28 18.28 -9.08
CA VAL A 203 5.15 19.45 -9.01
C VAL A 203 5.06 20.20 -10.31
N THR A 204 4.56 21.44 -10.27
CA THR A 204 4.45 22.29 -11.45
C THR A 204 5.57 23.31 -11.47
N VAL A 205 6.20 23.41 -12.65
CA VAL A 205 7.32 24.32 -12.92
C VAL A 205 6.84 25.39 -13.88
N ASP A 206 6.76 26.63 -13.43
CA ASP A 206 6.28 27.78 -14.19
C ASP A 206 7.36 28.86 -14.32
N TYR A 207 7.01 30.02 -14.86
CA TYR A 207 7.98 31.09 -15.13
C TYR A 207 8.61 31.62 -13.84
N ASP A 208 7.83 31.74 -12.77
CA ASP A 208 8.32 32.17 -11.47
C ASP A 208 9.40 31.22 -10.94
N SER A 209 9.29 29.91 -11.20
CA SER A 209 10.31 28.92 -10.82
C SER A 209 11.71 29.22 -11.34
N LYS A 210 11.84 29.97 -12.45
CA LYS A 210 13.13 30.38 -13.01
C LYS A 210 13.74 31.59 -12.29
N GLU A 211 12.88 32.44 -11.74
CA GLU A 211 13.27 33.71 -11.12
C GLU A 211 13.54 33.53 -9.62
N ASP A 212 12.70 32.75 -8.94
CA ASP A 212 12.69 32.65 -7.47
C ASP A 212 13.06 31.26 -6.91
N ASN A 213 13.35 30.28 -7.79
CA ASN A 213 13.67 28.89 -7.43
C ASN A 213 12.61 28.21 -6.54
N THR A 214 11.33 28.57 -6.73
CA THR A 214 10.19 27.92 -6.09
C THR A 214 9.41 27.06 -7.08
N VAL A 215 8.63 26.12 -6.57
CA VAL A 215 7.77 25.24 -7.36
C VAL A 215 6.38 25.15 -6.72
N THR A 216 5.38 24.81 -7.52
CA THR A 216 4.03 24.57 -7.01
C THR A 216 3.84 23.08 -6.76
N LEU A 217 3.64 22.69 -5.50
CA LEU A 217 3.28 21.32 -5.10
C LEU A 217 1.76 21.21 -5.01
N ARG A 218 1.16 20.30 -5.78
CA ARG A 218 -0.26 19.95 -5.75
C ARG A 218 -0.47 18.62 -5.04
N PHE A 219 -1.49 18.56 -4.19
CA PHE A 219 -1.96 17.34 -3.53
C PHE A 219 -3.13 16.71 -4.30
N ARG A 220 -3.09 15.40 -4.55
CA ARG A 220 -4.15 14.66 -5.27
C ARG A 220 -5.51 14.78 -4.57
N ASP A 221 -5.53 14.48 -3.27
CA ASP A 221 -6.77 14.29 -2.52
C ASP A 221 -7.49 15.62 -2.27
N SER A 222 -6.80 16.60 -1.68
CA SER A 222 -7.37 17.92 -1.39
C SER A 222 -7.44 18.85 -2.60
N MET A 223 -6.72 18.53 -3.67
CA MET A 223 -6.50 19.41 -4.83
C MET A 223 -5.79 20.73 -4.53
N GLU A 224 -5.34 20.93 -3.29
CA GLU A 224 -4.63 22.13 -2.85
C GLU A 224 -3.31 22.27 -3.59
N GLN A 225 -2.93 23.52 -3.89
CA GLN A 225 -1.67 23.88 -4.51
C GLN A 225 -0.93 24.85 -3.59
N VAL A 226 0.30 24.49 -3.21
CA VAL A 226 1.16 25.30 -2.35
C VAL A 226 2.46 25.61 -3.06
N ARG A 227 2.89 26.87 -3.02
CA ARG A 227 4.20 27.28 -3.52
C ARG A 227 5.24 27.08 -2.44
N ILE A 228 6.31 26.37 -2.76
CA ILE A 228 7.40 26.06 -1.83
C ILE A 228 8.77 26.23 -2.50
N PRO A 229 9.82 26.56 -1.73
CA PRO A 229 11.19 26.54 -2.24
C PRO A 229 11.57 25.15 -2.76
N ARG A 230 12.28 25.07 -3.89
CA ARG A 230 12.76 23.79 -4.46
C ARG A 230 13.59 22.99 -3.46
N SER A 231 14.38 23.67 -2.63
CA SER A 231 15.21 23.04 -1.59
C SER A 231 14.41 22.28 -0.52
N GLU A 232 13.14 22.65 -0.29
CA GLU A 232 12.27 22.02 0.71
C GLU A 232 11.41 20.89 0.13
N LEU A 233 11.38 20.75 -1.20
CA LEU A 233 10.45 19.87 -1.92
C LEU A 233 10.55 18.41 -1.46
N THR A 234 11.74 17.84 -1.43
CA THR A 234 11.97 16.43 -1.03
C THR A 234 11.56 16.20 0.42
N ALA A 235 11.96 17.09 1.33
CA ALA A 235 11.63 16.98 2.75
C ALA A 235 10.11 17.09 2.97
N ARG A 236 9.46 18.04 2.27
CA ARG A 236 8.02 18.23 2.31
C ARG A 236 7.28 16.97 1.85
N ILE A 237 7.64 16.41 0.69
CA ILE A 237 7.02 15.17 0.19
C ILE A 237 7.17 14.02 1.20
N LYS A 238 8.37 13.80 1.76
CA LYS A 238 8.60 12.76 2.79
C LYS A 238 7.70 12.94 4.02
N GLN A 239 7.52 14.18 4.48
CA GLN A 239 6.65 14.50 5.60
C GLN A 239 5.18 14.20 5.30
N GLU A 240 4.71 14.57 4.10
CA GLU A 240 3.33 14.33 3.66
C GLU A 240 3.04 12.83 3.49
N ILE A 241 4.00 12.05 2.97
CA ILE A 241 3.90 10.58 2.92
C ILE A 241 3.77 9.97 4.32
N LYS A 242 4.49 10.52 5.31
CA LYS A 242 4.46 10.03 6.70
C LYS A 242 3.15 10.36 7.40
N ASN A 243 2.60 11.55 7.14
CA ASN A 243 1.40 12.07 7.79
C ASN A 243 0.12 11.73 7.04
N TYR A 244 0.22 11.12 5.86
CA TYR A 244 -0.92 10.73 5.05
C TYR A 244 -1.93 9.94 5.87
N LYS A 245 -3.16 10.44 5.83
CA LYS A 245 -4.35 9.72 6.28
C LYS A 245 -5.31 9.71 5.13
N ARG A 246 -5.87 8.53 4.89
CA ARG A 246 -6.95 8.45 3.92
C ARG A 246 -8.15 9.22 4.45
N VAL A 247 -8.64 10.15 3.64
CA VAL A 247 -9.86 10.93 3.88
C VAL A 247 -11.06 10.08 3.49
#